data_AF-A0A074MKE4-F1
#
_entry.id   AF-A0A074MKE4-F1
#
_cell.length_a   1.000
_cell.length_b   1.000
_cell.length_c   1.000
_cell.angle_alpha   90.00
_cell.angle_beta   90.00
_cell.angle_gamma   90.00
#
_symmetry.space_group_name_H-M   'P 1'
#
loop_
_entity.id
_entity.type
_entity.pdbx_description
1 polymer ?
#
loop_
_entity_poly.entity_id
_entity_poly.type
_entity_poly.pdbx_seq_one_letter_code
_entity_poly.pdbx_strand_id
1 'polypeptide(L)'
;MSEADMAFHQKRGAEADLRELIWQCRDRYCFAHELLKPHAALPDRLFDRDMLDLGLFYLPWSELCSAWRRTFFDPQMCLLEDQRTRELRRWRTFVEDEVFVRFLKHPDWIRCVLETANLVPLRRPDFELFVGDLFDDIIQDVQERNEYDHDDHD
;
A
#
# COMPACT_ATOMS: atom_id res chain seq x y z
N MET A 1 -21.27 -10.15 -11.32
CA MET A 1 -20.92 -9.30 -10.16
C MET A 1 -20.54 -7.93 -10.72
N SER A 2 -21.06 -6.83 -10.18
CA SER A 2 -20.86 -5.51 -10.79
C SER A 2 -19.49 -4.92 -10.45
N GLU A 3 -19.04 -3.96 -11.26
CA GLU A 3 -17.84 -3.14 -11.01
C GLU A 3 -17.84 -2.53 -9.58
N ALA A 4 -19.03 -2.15 -9.10
CA ALA A 4 -19.24 -1.58 -7.77
C ALA A 4 -19.05 -2.61 -6.64
N ASP A 5 -19.36 -3.89 -6.86
CA ASP A 5 -19.20 -4.94 -5.85
C ASP A 5 -17.72 -5.26 -5.59
N MET A 6 -16.90 -5.29 -6.65
CA MET A 6 -15.46 -5.48 -6.49
C MET A 6 -14.81 -4.24 -5.84
N ALA A 7 -15.16 -3.03 -6.29
CA ALA A 7 -14.70 -1.81 -5.65
C ALA A 7 -15.09 -1.76 -4.16
N PHE A 8 -16.30 -2.23 -3.82
CA PHE A 8 -16.73 -2.37 -2.42
C PHE A 8 -15.90 -3.40 -1.64
N HIS A 9 -15.62 -4.57 -2.21
CA HIS A 9 -14.82 -5.60 -1.54
C HIS A 9 -13.35 -5.22 -1.39
N GLN A 10 -12.74 -4.59 -2.39
CA GLN A 10 -11.40 -4.02 -2.30
C GLN A 10 -11.35 -2.90 -1.26
N LYS A 11 -12.34 -2.00 -1.26
CA LYS A 11 -12.46 -0.93 -0.26
C LYS A 11 -12.70 -1.45 1.16
N ARG A 12 -13.34 -2.61 1.32
CA ARG A 12 -13.59 -3.23 2.63
C ARG A 12 -12.40 -4.06 3.14
N GLY A 13 -11.57 -4.59 2.25
CA GLY A 13 -10.27 -5.21 2.59
C GLY A 13 -9.14 -4.18 2.78
N ALA A 14 -9.26 -3.02 2.15
CA ALA A 14 -8.29 -1.94 2.16
C ALA A 14 -7.83 -1.53 3.56
N GLU A 15 -8.75 -1.42 4.51
CA GLU A 15 -8.38 -1.04 5.88
C GLU A 15 -7.51 -2.12 6.54
N ALA A 16 -7.82 -3.39 6.32
CA ALA A 16 -7.02 -4.49 6.85
C ALA A 16 -5.64 -4.54 6.19
N ASP A 17 -5.57 -4.36 4.88
CA ASP A 17 -4.31 -4.33 4.13
C ASP A 17 -3.43 -3.15 4.57
N LEU A 18 -4.00 -1.94 4.71
CA LEU A 18 -3.27 -0.77 5.19
C LEU A 18 -2.77 -0.94 6.63
N ARG A 19 -3.61 -1.49 7.52
CA ARG A 19 -3.20 -1.79 8.89
C ARG A 19 -2.03 -2.77 8.90
N GLU A 20 -2.11 -3.82 8.08
CA GLU A 20 -1.05 -4.82 7.97
C GLU A 20 0.26 -4.21 7.48
N LEU A 21 0.22 -3.38 6.42
CA LEU A 21 1.38 -2.64 5.94
C LEU A 21 2.03 -1.81 7.06
N ILE A 22 1.23 -1.03 7.80
CA ILE A 22 1.72 -0.18 8.88
C ILE A 22 2.37 -1.04 9.98
N TRP A 23 1.79 -2.19 10.33
CA TRP A 23 2.39 -3.08 11.33
C TRP A 23 3.70 -3.70 10.87
N GLN A 24 3.81 -4.11 9.61
CA GLN A 24 5.08 -4.61 9.06
C GLN A 24 6.16 -3.51 9.04
N CYS A 25 5.79 -2.28 8.68
CA CYS A 25 6.68 -1.11 8.79
C CYS A 25 7.13 -0.88 10.24
N ARG A 26 6.19 -0.96 11.19
CA ARG A 26 6.46 -0.80 12.62
C ARG A 26 7.41 -1.88 13.14
N ASP A 27 7.20 -3.14 12.81
CA ASP A 27 8.06 -4.23 13.27
C ASP A 27 9.49 -4.08 12.75
N ARG A 28 9.63 -3.69 11.48
CA ARG A 28 10.94 -3.43 10.88
C ARG A 28 11.64 -2.22 11.52
N TYR A 29 10.88 -1.17 11.85
CA TYR A 29 11.40 -0.01 12.58
C TYR A 29 11.86 -0.38 13.99
N CYS A 30 11.05 -1.11 14.76
CA CYS A 30 11.40 -1.57 16.10
C CYS A 30 12.66 -2.44 16.07
N PHE A 31 12.75 -3.40 15.14
CA PHE A 31 13.93 -4.24 14.97
C PHE A 31 15.19 -3.41 14.67
N ALA A 32 15.12 -2.46 13.74
CA ALA A 32 16.25 -1.59 13.43
C ALA A 32 16.63 -0.71 14.64
N HIS A 33 15.64 -0.22 15.39
CA HIS A 33 15.88 0.57 16.58
C HIS A 33 16.58 -0.24 17.70
N GLU A 34 16.15 -1.46 17.96
CA GLU A 34 16.78 -2.36 18.93
C GLU A 34 18.26 -2.61 18.59
N LEU A 35 18.59 -2.77 17.30
CA LEU A 35 19.97 -2.96 16.85
C LEU A 35 20.84 -1.71 16.98
N LEU A 36 20.29 -0.53 16.66
CA LEU A 36 21.05 0.72 16.58
C LEU A 36 21.09 1.50 17.90
N LYS A 37 20.01 1.44 18.68
CA LYS A 37 19.80 2.22 19.92
C LYS A 37 19.04 1.41 20.97
N PRO A 38 19.61 0.31 21.50
CA PRO A 38 18.91 -0.62 22.40
C PRO A 38 18.40 0.00 23.71
N HIS A 39 18.95 1.14 24.14
CA HIS A 39 18.58 1.81 25.39
C HIS A 39 17.71 3.04 25.19
N ALA A 40 17.43 3.45 23.94
CA ALA A 40 16.55 4.58 23.70
C ALA A 40 15.09 4.14 23.87
N ALA A 41 14.27 5.02 24.44
CA ALA A 41 12.84 4.75 24.58
C ALA A 41 12.15 4.89 23.22
N LEU A 42 11.31 3.91 22.88
CA LEU A 42 10.39 3.98 21.76
C LEU A 42 9.10 4.70 22.18
N PRO A 43 8.44 5.45 21.28
CA PRO A 43 7.12 6.01 21.56
C PRO A 43 6.08 4.93 21.91
N ASP A 44 5.31 5.15 22.98
CA ASP A 44 4.25 4.21 23.41
C ASP A 44 3.22 3.93 22.31
N ARG A 45 2.98 4.91 21.43
CA ARG A 45 2.05 4.79 20.29
C ARG A 45 2.38 3.64 19.34
N LEU A 46 3.65 3.25 19.21
CA LEU A 46 4.05 2.10 18.38
C LEU A 46 3.47 0.77 18.89
N PHE A 47 3.00 0.73 20.13
CA PHE A 47 2.45 -0.47 20.77
C PHE A 47 0.93 -0.42 20.94
N ASP A 48 0.31 0.74 20.71
CA ASP A 48 -1.14 0.91 20.80
C ASP A 48 -1.80 0.67 19.44
N ARG A 49 -2.53 -0.44 19.32
CA ARG A 49 -3.18 -0.83 18.06
C ARG A 49 -4.41 0.02 17.72
N ASP A 50 -4.98 0.70 18.71
CA ASP A 50 -6.21 1.47 18.56
C ASP A 50 -5.92 2.93 18.15
N MET A 51 -4.66 3.36 18.23
CA MET A 51 -4.21 4.73 17.92
C MET A 51 -3.88 4.97 16.42
N LEU A 52 -4.08 3.97 15.55
CA LEU A 52 -3.77 4.08 14.13
C LEU A 52 -4.69 5.08 13.41
N ASP A 53 -4.11 6.13 12.83
CA ASP A 53 -4.80 7.02 11.91
C ASP A 53 -4.56 6.58 10.46
N LEU A 54 -5.66 6.22 9.78
CA LEU A 54 -5.66 5.81 8.37
C LEU A 54 -6.18 6.91 7.44
N GLY A 55 -6.59 8.05 7.98
CA GLY A 55 -7.23 9.14 7.25
C GLY A 55 -6.44 9.56 6.00
N LEU A 56 -5.13 9.71 6.15
CA LEU A 56 -4.22 10.13 5.07
C LEU A 56 -3.89 9.03 4.06
N PHE A 57 -4.18 7.76 4.37
CA PHE A 57 -3.93 6.64 3.46
C PHE A 57 -5.12 6.33 2.56
N TYR A 58 -6.35 6.63 3.01
CA TYR A 58 -7.56 6.18 2.29
C TYR A 58 -7.66 6.69 0.86
N LEU A 59 -7.35 7.98 0.64
CA LEU A 59 -7.41 8.56 -0.70
C LEU A 59 -6.38 7.93 -1.65
N PRO A 60 -5.06 7.99 -1.36
CA PRO A 60 -4.07 7.44 -2.29
C PRO A 60 -4.20 5.92 -2.45
N TRP A 61 -4.59 5.20 -1.40
CA TRP A 61 -4.89 3.78 -1.52
C TRP A 61 -6.08 3.49 -2.44
N SER A 62 -7.14 4.30 -2.37
CA SER A 62 -8.29 4.17 -3.25
C SER A 62 -7.93 4.45 -4.71
N GLU A 63 -7.00 5.38 -4.94
CA GLU A 63 -6.48 5.71 -6.27
C GLU A 63 -5.65 4.56 -6.83
N LEU A 64 -4.76 3.97 -6.03
CA LEU A 64 -4.02 2.75 -6.41
C LEU A 64 -4.95 1.60 -6.78
N CYS A 65 -5.95 1.32 -5.94
CA CYS A 65 -6.96 0.29 -6.21
C CYS A 65 -7.66 0.54 -7.54
N SER A 66 -8.05 1.80 -7.79
CA SER A 66 -8.76 2.19 -9.01
C SER A 66 -7.88 2.06 -10.24
N ALA A 67 -6.61 2.44 -10.16
CA ALA A 67 -5.64 2.30 -11.23
C ALA A 67 -5.46 0.82 -11.59
N TRP A 68 -5.17 -0.04 -10.62
CA TRP A 68 -5.04 -1.49 -10.85
C TRP A 68 -6.28 -2.08 -11.51
N ARG A 69 -7.46 -1.75 -10.99
CA ARG A 69 -8.72 -2.29 -11.51
C ARG A 69 -8.97 -1.87 -12.96
N ARG A 70 -8.74 -0.60 -13.30
CA ARG A 70 -8.89 -0.09 -14.68
C ARG A 70 -7.92 -0.78 -15.65
N THR A 71 -6.69 -1.01 -15.21
CA THR A 71 -5.65 -1.62 -16.06
C THR A 71 -5.92 -3.11 -16.30
N PHE A 72 -6.19 -3.89 -15.26
CA PHE A 72 -6.19 -5.35 -15.38
C PHE A 72 -7.57 -6.00 -15.31
N PHE A 73 -8.55 -5.37 -14.65
CA PHE A 73 -9.84 -6.01 -14.36
C PHE A 73 -10.97 -5.54 -15.27
N ASP A 74 -11.16 -4.22 -15.41
CA ASP A 74 -12.25 -3.63 -16.18
C ASP A 74 -12.29 -4.14 -17.65
N PRO A 75 -11.15 -4.33 -18.35
CA PRO A 75 -11.15 -4.91 -19.70
C PRO A 75 -11.58 -6.39 -19.75
N GLN A 76 -11.37 -7.13 -18.67
CA GLN A 76 -11.57 -8.59 -18.62
C GLN A 76 -12.98 -9.00 -18.16
N MET A 77 -13.77 -8.06 -17.66
CA MET A 77 -15.14 -8.26 -17.13
C MET A 77 -16.14 -8.89 -18.12
N CYS A 78 -15.81 -8.93 -19.42
CA CYS A 78 -16.67 -9.50 -20.44
C CYS A 78 -16.52 -11.02 -20.66
N LEU A 79 -15.55 -11.70 -20.01
CA LEU A 79 -15.08 -12.99 -20.55
C LEU A 79 -15.53 -14.26 -19.79
N LEU A 80 -15.50 -14.43 -18.45
CA LEU A 80 -15.86 -15.73 -17.81
C LEU A 80 -16.34 -15.66 -16.33
N GLU A 81 -17.09 -16.68 -15.85
CA GLU A 81 -17.58 -16.79 -14.45
C GLU A 81 -16.52 -17.21 -13.40
N ASP A 82 -15.49 -17.98 -13.78
CA ASP A 82 -14.41 -18.46 -12.88
C ASP A 82 -13.31 -17.42 -12.58
N GLN A 83 -13.48 -16.20 -13.09
CA GLN A 83 -12.49 -15.11 -13.01
C GLN A 83 -12.29 -14.59 -11.59
N ARG A 84 -13.34 -14.61 -10.75
CA ARG A 84 -13.32 -13.97 -9.43
C ARG A 84 -12.18 -14.46 -8.52
N THR A 85 -12.01 -15.77 -8.41
CA THR A 85 -11.00 -16.34 -7.50
C THR A 85 -9.59 -16.05 -8.00
N ARG A 86 -9.40 -16.05 -9.32
CA ARG A 86 -8.11 -15.74 -9.95
C ARG A 86 -7.74 -14.27 -9.75
N GLU A 87 -8.70 -13.37 -9.94
CA GLU A 87 -8.46 -11.92 -9.82
C GLU A 87 -8.28 -11.48 -8.37
N LEU A 88 -9.01 -12.07 -7.41
CA LEU A 88 -8.74 -11.84 -5.98
C LEU A 88 -7.34 -12.32 -5.57
N ARG A 89 -6.85 -13.43 -6.15
CA ARG A 89 -5.48 -13.90 -5.91
C ARG A 89 -4.46 -12.95 -6.53
N ARG A 90 -4.67 -12.51 -7.77
CA ARG A 90 -3.80 -11.53 -8.43
C ARG A 90 -3.71 -10.22 -7.66
N TRP A 91 -4.84 -9.70 -7.19
CA TRP A 91 -4.88 -8.53 -6.33
C TRP A 91 -4.06 -8.72 -5.06
N ARG A 92 -4.27 -9.85 -4.36
CA ARG A 92 -3.51 -10.14 -3.14
C ARG A 92 -2.01 -10.22 -3.41
N THR A 93 -1.60 -10.94 -4.46
CA THR A 93 -0.19 -11.01 -4.89
C THR A 93 0.37 -9.62 -5.19
N PHE A 94 -0.36 -8.77 -5.91
CA PHE A 94 0.07 -7.40 -6.17
C PHE A 94 0.29 -6.61 -4.87
N VAL A 95 -0.67 -6.65 -3.94
CA VAL A 95 -0.56 -5.96 -2.65
C VAL A 95 0.61 -6.47 -1.81
N GLU A 96 0.70 -7.79 -1.61
CA GLU A 96 1.68 -8.42 -0.72
C GLU A 96 3.10 -8.42 -1.33
N ASP A 97 3.22 -8.82 -2.60
CA ASP A 97 4.52 -9.10 -3.22
C ASP A 97 5.10 -7.90 -3.97
N GLU A 98 4.29 -6.93 -4.36
CA GLU A 98 4.76 -5.75 -5.11
C GLU A 98 4.65 -4.46 -4.29
N VAL A 99 3.48 -4.16 -3.75
CA VAL A 99 3.27 -2.89 -3.02
C VAL A 99 4.02 -2.91 -1.69
N PHE A 100 3.73 -3.87 -0.81
CA PHE A 100 4.31 -3.91 0.54
C PHE A 100 5.83 -4.04 0.48
N VAL A 101 6.36 -4.84 -0.44
CA VAL A 101 7.80 -5.02 -0.63
C VAL A 101 8.52 -3.69 -0.86
N ARG A 102 7.95 -2.77 -1.65
CA ARG A 102 8.55 -1.45 -1.89
C ARG A 102 8.66 -0.62 -0.61
N PHE A 103 7.57 -0.54 0.15
CA PHE A 103 7.53 0.17 1.43
C PHE A 103 8.52 -0.41 2.45
N LEU A 104 8.62 -1.73 2.52
CA LEU A 104 9.50 -2.38 3.48
C LEU A 104 10.98 -2.27 3.07
N LYS A 105 11.30 -2.13 1.79
CA LYS A 105 12.70 -2.10 1.33
C LYS A 105 13.43 -0.82 1.73
N HIS A 106 12.75 0.33 1.77
CA HIS A 106 13.36 1.64 1.96
C HIS A 106 13.07 2.22 3.37
N PRO A 107 14.10 2.47 4.21
CA PRO A 107 13.90 3.00 5.56
C PRO A 107 13.13 4.33 5.60
N ASP A 108 13.29 5.19 4.59
CA ASP A 108 12.56 6.45 4.51
C ASP A 108 11.06 6.26 4.21
N TRP A 109 10.69 5.21 3.47
CA TRP A 109 9.29 4.88 3.20
C TRP A 109 8.62 4.30 4.45
N ILE A 110 9.33 3.40 5.16
CA ILE A 110 8.91 2.92 6.47
C ILE A 110 8.63 4.09 7.42
N ARG A 111 9.57 5.03 7.50
CA ARG A 111 9.41 6.23 8.32
C ARG A 111 8.22 7.07 7.86
N CYS A 112 8.08 7.34 6.57
CA CYS A 112 6.94 8.07 5.99
C CYS A 112 5.61 7.44 6.39
N VAL A 113 5.48 6.11 6.30
CA VAL A 113 4.29 5.37 6.72
C VAL A 113 4.02 5.57 8.21
N LEU A 114 5.03 5.43 9.07
CA LEU A 114 4.85 5.59 10.52
C LEU A 114 4.54 7.03 10.94
N GLU A 115 5.13 8.02 10.27
CA GLU A 115 4.84 9.45 10.47
C GLU A 115 3.40 9.77 10.04
N THR A 116 2.99 9.28 8.87
CA THR A 116 1.62 9.44 8.35
C THR A 116 0.59 8.79 9.26
N ALA A 117 0.90 7.62 9.82
CA ALA A 117 0.05 6.92 10.78
C ALA A 117 0.10 7.50 12.21
N ASN A 118 0.82 8.61 12.42
CA ASN A 118 0.98 9.30 13.71
C ASN A 118 1.60 8.42 14.83
N LEU A 119 2.35 7.39 14.44
CA LEU A 119 3.01 6.46 15.36
C LEU A 119 4.39 6.95 15.82
N VAL A 120 5.05 7.75 14.99
CA VAL A 120 6.31 8.43 15.32
C VAL A 120 6.20 9.93 15.04
N PRO A 121 6.99 10.78 15.72
CA PRO A 121 6.97 12.22 15.46
C PRO A 121 7.41 12.54 14.04
N LEU A 122 6.70 13.47 13.38
CA LEU A 122 7.08 14.05 12.10
C LEU A 122 8.49 14.64 12.17
N ARG A 123 9.34 14.27 11.22
CA ARG A 123 10.63 14.94 11.03
C ARG A 123 10.41 16.33 10.42
N ARG A 124 11.34 17.25 10.68
CA ARG A 124 11.29 18.66 10.22
C ARG A 124 10.92 18.80 8.73
N PRO A 125 10.26 19.91 8.33
CA PRO A 125 9.64 20.11 7.00
C PRO A 125 10.62 20.13 5.80
N ASP A 126 11.92 19.97 6.03
CA ASP A 126 12.93 20.05 4.97
C ASP A 126 12.91 18.81 4.03
N PHE A 127 12.17 17.76 4.39
CA PHE A 127 11.96 16.54 3.60
C PHE A 127 10.50 16.10 3.70
N GLU A 128 9.62 16.71 2.92
CA GLU A 128 8.22 16.28 2.78
C GLU A 128 8.13 15.11 1.80
N LEU A 129 8.56 13.92 2.25
CA LEU A 129 8.15 12.69 1.57
C LEU A 129 6.70 12.42 2.00
N PHE A 130 5.74 12.52 1.08
CA PHE A 130 4.34 12.24 1.36
C PHE A 130 3.96 10.84 0.90
N VAL A 131 3.11 10.16 1.67
CA VAL A 131 2.72 8.78 1.33
C VAL A 131 1.95 8.70 0.01
N GLY A 132 1.26 9.78 -0.37
CA GLY A 132 0.59 9.89 -1.67
C GLY A 132 1.57 9.78 -2.82
N ASP A 133 2.70 10.49 -2.77
CA ASP A 133 3.74 10.46 -3.81
C ASP A 133 4.30 9.03 -3.98
N LEU A 134 4.47 8.30 -2.87
CA LEU A 134 4.91 6.91 -2.92
C LEU A 134 3.89 5.98 -3.60
N PHE A 135 2.60 6.26 -3.43
CA PHE A 135 1.55 5.52 -4.13
C PHE A 135 1.46 5.91 -5.60
N ASP A 136 1.63 7.19 -5.93
CA ASP A 136 1.66 7.70 -7.31
C ASP A 136 2.80 7.05 -8.10
N ASP A 137 3.99 6.90 -7.51
CA ASP A 137 5.11 6.16 -8.10
C ASP A 137 4.71 4.72 -8.47
N ILE A 138 3.96 4.04 -7.61
CA ILE A 138 3.49 2.67 -7.87
C ILE A 138 2.42 2.66 -8.96
N ILE A 139 1.51 3.64 -8.95
CA ILE A 139 0.46 3.80 -9.97
C ILE A 139 1.09 4.00 -11.35
N GLN A 140 2.08 4.88 -11.45
CA GLN A 140 2.81 5.11 -12.69
C GLN A 140 3.48 3.82 -13.18
N ASP A 141 4.16 3.10 -12.30
CA ASP A 141 4.81 1.82 -12.62
C ASP A 141 3.81 0.76 -13.14
N VAL A 142 2.60 0.75 -12.59
CA VAL A 142 1.50 -0.12 -13.04
C VAL A 142 1.00 0.26 -14.44
N GLN A 143 0.88 1.56 -14.72
CA GLN A 143 0.44 2.07 -16.02
C GLN A 143 1.47 1.76 -17.11
N GLU A 144 2.74 2.05 -16.84
CA GLU A 144 3.84 1.82 -17.80
C GLU A 144 3.94 0.35 -18.22
N ARG A 145 3.84 -0.60 -17.28
CA ARG A 145 3.87 -2.04 -17.58
C ARG A 145 2.78 -2.47 -18.57
N ASN A 146 1.60 -1.87 -18.46
CA ASN A 146 0.49 -2.21 -19.34
C ASN A 146 0.66 -1.59 -20.74
N GLU A 147 1.29 -0.42 -20.86
CA GLU A 147 1.60 0.18 -22.16
C GLU A 147 2.61 -0.67 -22.93
N TYR A 148 3.68 -1.16 -22.27
CA TYR A 148 4.66 -2.04 -22.91
C TYR A 148 4.09 -3.41 -23.33
N ASP A 149 3.19 -3.99 -22.54
CA ASP A 149 2.51 -5.25 -22.90
C ASP A 149 1.57 -5.10 -24.12
N HIS A 150 1.25 -3.87 -24.55
CA HIS A 150 0.46 -3.59 -25.76
C HIS A 150 1.30 -3.33 -27.01
N ASP A 151 2.57 -2.91 -26.87
CA ASP A 151 3.45 -2.62 -28.02
C ASP A 151 4.15 -3.88 -28.59
N ASP A 152 4.22 -4.99 -27.84
CA ASP A 152 4.85 -6.25 -28.28
C ASP A 152 3.96 -7.14 -29.18
N HIS A 153 2.80 -6.63 -29.63
CA HIS A 153 1.80 -7.38 -30.40
C HIS A 153 1.48 -6.83 -31.81
N ASP A 154 2.26 -5.88 -32.33
CA ASP A 154 2.14 -5.37 -33.72
C ASP A 154 3.08 -6.07 -34.73
#